data_AF-A0A933R645-F1
#
_entry.id   AF-A0A933R645-F1
#
_cell.length_a   1.000
_cell.length_b   1.000
_cell.length_c   1.000
_cell.angle_alpha   90.00
_cell.angle_beta   90.00
_cell.angle_gamma   90.00
#
_symmetry.space_group_name_H-M   'P 1'
#
loop_
_entity.id
_entity.type
_entity.pdbx_description
1 polymer ?
#
loop_
_entity_poly.entity_id
_entity_poly.type
_entity_poly.pdbx_seq_one_letter_code
_entity_poly.pdbx_strand_id
1 'polypeptide(L)'
;MATKPPLSATAKRLAAAKRATMAESHSPSEMAALDLIAERNDLEPSVRTIMAADLTEEGRAYGLELFRTSLSVPGDQNRLPVNTIAAARKKHGVRPA
;
A
#
# COMPACT_ATOMS: atom_id res chain seq x y z
N MET A 1 -30.78 0.74 33.67
CA MET A 1 -30.05 -0.04 32.64
C MET A 1 -29.56 0.93 31.59
N ALA A 2 -28.26 1.25 31.55
CA ALA A 2 -27.71 2.24 30.61
C ALA A 2 -27.25 1.55 29.32
N THR A 3 -27.93 1.82 28.21
CA THR A 3 -27.53 1.43 26.86
C THR A 3 -26.32 2.26 26.43
N LYS A 4 -25.17 1.60 26.25
CA LYS A 4 -23.96 2.19 25.65
C LYS A 4 -24.25 2.58 24.19
N PRO A 5 -24.02 3.84 23.76
CA PRO A 5 -24.22 4.23 22.38
C PRO A 5 -23.18 3.56 21.47
N PRO A 6 -23.54 3.16 20.23
CA PRO A 6 -22.61 2.57 19.30
C PRO A 6 -21.57 3.62 18.87
N LEU A 7 -20.31 3.23 18.82
CA LEU A 7 -19.20 4.07 18.39
C LEU A 7 -19.43 4.58 16.94
N SER A 8 -20.00 5.79 16.89
CA SER A 8 -19.51 6.93 16.12
C SER A 8 -19.40 6.78 14.60
N ALA A 9 -20.52 7.03 13.90
CA ALA A 9 -20.50 7.41 12.48
C ALA A 9 -19.60 8.64 12.21
N THR A 10 -19.37 9.47 13.23
CA THR A 10 -18.46 10.63 13.20
C THR A 10 -16.99 10.20 13.09
N ALA A 11 -16.57 9.14 13.78
CA ALA A 11 -15.19 8.63 13.71
C ALA A 11 -14.85 8.09 12.31
N LYS A 12 -15.78 7.37 11.68
CA LYS A 12 -15.63 6.92 10.28
C LYS A 12 -15.50 8.08 9.30
N ARG A 13 -16.29 9.14 9.47
CA ARG A 13 -16.22 10.35 8.63
C ARG A 13 -14.89 11.09 8.79
N LEU A 14 -14.37 11.19 10.01
CA LEU A 14 -13.09 11.86 10.27
C LEU A 14 -11.91 11.09 9.65
N ALA A 15 -11.93 9.75 9.72
CA ALA A 15 -10.92 8.91 9.07
C ALA A 15 -10.99 9.00 7.53
N ALA A 16 -12.21 9.08 6.97
CA ALA A 16 -12.40 9.27 5.53
C ALA A 16 -11.93 10.65 5.05
N ALA A 17 -12.24 11.71 5.79
CA ALA A 17 -11.78 13.07 5.48
C ALA A 17 -10.26 13.19 5.57
N LYS A 18 -9.64 12.57 6.58
CA LYS A 18 -8.17 12.54 6.73
C LYS A 18 -7.48 11.75 5.60
N ARG A 19 -8.12 10.69 5.10
CA ARG A 19 -7.64 9.96 3.91
C ARG A 19 -7.77 10.79 2.64
N ALA A 20 -8.83 11.58 2.49
CA ALA A 20 -9.01 12.47 1.35
C ALA A 20 -7.92 13.55 1.29
N THR A 21 -7.63 14.22 2.42
CA THR A 21 -6.59 15.26 2.48
C THR A 21 -5.18 14.70 2.32
N MET A 22 -4.90 13.47 2.78
CA MET A 22 -3.63 12.80 2.50
C MET A 22 -3.52 12.35 1.04
N ALA A 23 -4.62 11.98 0.39
CA ALA A 23 -4.64 11.65 -1.04
C ALA A 23 -4.41 12.86 -1.95
N GLU A 24 -4.72 14.08 -1.49
CA GLU A 24 -4.38 15.31 -2.20
C GLU A 24 -2.88 15.65 -2.16
N SER A 25 -2.12 15.07 -1.22
CA SER A 25 -0.67 15.31 -1.06
C SER A 25 0.21 14.12 -1.51
N HIS A 26 -0.35 12.92 -1.55
CA HIS A 26 0.37 11.69 -1.86
C HIS A 26 -0.30 10.92 -2.99
N SER A 27 0.52 10.43 -3.91
CA SER A 27 0.09 9.50 -4.94
C SER A 27 -0.43 8.18 -4.33
N PRO A 28 -1.27 7.41 -5.06
CA PRO A 28 -1.80 6.14 -4.56
C PRO A 28 -0.72 5.16 -4.09
N SER A 29 0.44 5.10 -4.76
CA SER A 29 1.55 4.25 -4.35
C SER A 29 2.23 4.74 -3.07
N GLU A 30 2.38 6.05 -2.89
CA GLU A 30 2.92 6.63 -1.66
C GLU A 30 2.00 6.35 -0.47
N MET A 31 0.68 6.49 -0.65
CA MET A 31 -0.28 6.11 0.38
C MET A 31 -0.16 4.63 0.76
N ALA A 32 -0.09 3.74 -0.23
CA ALA A 32 0.05 2.31 0.01
C ALA A 32 1.37 1.95 0.72
N ALA A 33 2.46 2.64 0.38
CA ALA A 33 3.77 2.47 1.02
C ALA A 33 3.75 2.93 2.49
N LEU A 34 3.16 4.10 2.76
CA LEU A 34 3.02 4.63 4.12
C LEU A 34 2.16 3.71 4.99
N ASP A 35 1.03 3.23 4.48
CA ASP A 35 0.16 2.28 5.19
C ASP A 35 0.92 0.98 5.52
N LEU A 36 1.70 0.44 4.57
CA LEU A 36 2.52 -0.76 4.79
C LEU A 36 3.60 -0.56 5.85
N ILE A 37 4.31 0.56 5.82
CA ILE A 37 5.38 0.87 6.78
C ILE A 37 4.79 1.13 8.18
N ALA A 38 3.63 1.78 8.26
CA ALA A 38 2.93 2.02 9.51
C ALA A 38 2.45 0.72 10.16
N GLU A 39 2.01 -0.26 9.37
CA GLU A 39 1.60 -1.58 9.86
C GLU A 39 2.81 -2.48 10.20
N ARG A 40 3.88 -2.38 9.40
CA ARG A 40 5.02 -3.31 9.42
C ARG A 40 6.33 -2.60 9.08
N ASN A 41 6.88 -1.91 10.09
CA ASN A 41 8.11 -1.13 9.93
C ASN A 41 9.32 -1.99 9.49
N ASP A 42 9.32 -3.29 9.83
CA ASP A 42 10.33 -4.26 9.37
C ASP A 42 10.44 -4.38 7.84
N LEU A 43 9.38 -4.03 7.13
CA LEU A 43 9.30 -4.12 5.67
C LEU A 43 9.70 -2.84 4.96
N GLU A 44 10.11 -1.79 5.68
CA GLU A 44 10.51 -0.52 5.07
C GLU A 44 11.57 -0.67 3.96
N PRO A 45 12.65 -1.46 4.10
CA PRO A 45 13.63 -1.64 3.03
C PRO A 45 13.02 -2.28 1.77
N SER A 46 12.11 -3.24 1.96
CA SER A 46 11.39 -3.92 0.89
C SER A 46 10.44 -2.98 0.15
N VAL A 47 9.67 -2.17 0.91
CA VAL A 47 8.76 -1.17 0.36
C VAL A 47 9.53 -0.10 -0.41
N ARG A 48 10.65 0.41 0.13
CA ARG A 48 11.53 1.36 -0.56
C ARG A 48 12.07 0.79 -1.87
N THR A 49 12.40 -0.50 -1.90
CA THR A 49 12.88 -1.17 -3.13
C THR A 49 11.80 -1.20 -4.21
N ILE A 50 10.55 -1.49 -3.85
CA ILE A 50 9.41 -1.45 -4.79
C ILE A 50 9.15 -0.02 -5.26
N MET A 51 9.22 0.96 -4.35
CA MET A 51 8.99 2.37 -4.68
C MET A 51 10.08 2.95 -5.59
N ALA A 52 11.33 2.57 -5.39
CA ALA A 52 12.46 2.97 -6.24
C ALA A 52 12.51 2.22 -7.59
N ALA A 53 11.64 1.21 -7.78
CA ALA A 53 11.60 0.48 -9.03
C ALA A 53 11.08 1.36 -10.17
N ASP A 54 11.65 1.14 -11.35
CA ASP A 54 11.21 1.77 -12.58
C ASP A 54 9.91 1.11 -13.05
N LEU A 55 8.81 1.61 -12.49
CA LEU A 55 7.43 1.21 -12.71
C LEU A 55 6.58 2.46 -12.96
N THR A 56 5.47 2.29 -13.65
CA THR A 56 4.41 3.31 -13.68
C THR A 56 3.81 3.50 -12.29
N GLU A 57 3.09 4.59 -12.07
CA GLU A 57 2.41 4.82 -10.78
C GLU A 57 1.43 3.70 -10.44
N GLU A 58 0.63 3.29 -11.43
CA GLU A 58 -0.28 2.14 -11.32
C GLU A 58 0.47 0.85 -11.03
N GLY A 59 1.61 0.61 -11.69
CA GLY A 59 2.45 -0.56 -11.45
C GLY A 59 3.02 -0.59 -10.03
N ARG A 60 3.46 0.56 -9.51
CA ARG A 60 3.96 0.71 -8.14
C ARG A 60 2.85 0.44 -7.11
N ALA A 61 1.68 1.04 -7.29
CA ALA A 61 0.52 0.83 -6.43
C ALA A 61 0.09 -0.65 -6.43
N TYR A 62 -0.01 -1.27 -7.61
CA TYR A 62 -0.30 -2.70 -7.75
C TYR A 62 0.77 -3.58 -7.10
N GLY A 63 2.05 -3.25 -7.27
CA GLY A 63 3.15 -3.98 -6.64
C GLY A 63 3.07 -3.95 -5.12
N LEU A 64 2.78 -2.80 -4.52
CA LEU A 64 2.62 -2.66 -3.08
C LEU A 64 1.42 -3.45 -2.54
N GLU A 65 0.29 -3.42 -3.25
CA GLU A 65 -0.89 -4.23 -2.91
C GLU A 65 -0.61 -5.74 -3.01
N LEU A 66 0.08 -6.16 -4.07
CA LEU A 66 0.49 -7.55 -4.26
C LEU A 66 1.43 -8.00 -3.14
N PHE A 67 2.46 -7.20 -2.84
CA PHE A 67 3.38 -7.46 -1.73
C PHE A 67 2.61 -7.60 -0.42
N ARG A 68 1.71 -6.66 -0.13
CA ARG A 68 0.86 -6.68 1.07
C ARG A 68 0.06 -7.98 1.18
N THR A 69 -0.59 -8.39 0.10
CA THR A 69 -1.41 -9.61 0.05
C THR A 69 -0.56 -10.86 0.26
N SER A 70 0.60 -10.93 -0.38
CA SER A 70 1.51 -12.08 -0.28
C SER A 70 2.15 -12.24 1.10
N LEU A 71 2.20 -11.19 1.92
CA LEU A 71 2.60 -11.33 3.32
C LEU A 71 1.64 -12.20 4.14
N SER A 72 0.36 -12.26 3.77
CA SER A 72 -0.64 -13.12 4.42
C SER A 72 -0.58 -14.57 3.95
N VAL A 73 0.19 -14.87 2.89
CA VAL A 73 0.33 -16.22 2.32
C VAL A 73 1.73 -16.77 2.64
N PRO A 74 1.85 -17.78 3.52
CA PRO A 74 3.14 -18.41 3.79
C PRO A 74 3.77 -18.99 2.52
N GLY A 75 5.04 -18.68 2.27
CA GLY A 75 5.79 -19.20 1.12
C GLY A 75 5.51 -18.50 -0.22
N ASP A 76 4.67 -17.47 -0.26
CA ASP A 76 4.43 -16.71 -1.50
C ASP A 76 5.71 -16.03 -1.99
N GLN A 77 6.01 -16.20 -3.28
CA GLN A 77 7.20 -15.66 -3.94
C GLN A 77 7.19 -14.14 -4.00
N ASN A 78 6.03 -13.49 -4.05
CA ASN A 78 5.88 -12.03 -4.04
C ASN A 78 6.02 -11.43 -2.64
N ARG A 79 6.41 -12.23 -1.63
CA ARG A 79 6.99 -11.70 -0.37
C ARG A 79 8.39 -11.14 -0.60
N LEU A 80 9.01 -11.43 -1.74
CA LEU A 80 10.30 -10.89 -2.13
C LEU A 80 10.07 -9.68 -3.06
N PRO A 81 10.62 -8.49 -2.73
CA PRO A 81 10.43 -7.28 -3.52
C PRO A 81 10.75 -7.45 -5.00
N VAL A 82 11.80 -8.22 -5.31
CA VAL A 82 12.24 -8.49 -6.69
C VAL A 82 11.18 -9.20 -7.53
N ASN A 83 10.46 -10.15 -6.95
CA ASN A 83 9.40 -10.90 -7.64
C ASN A 83 8.17 -10.03 -7.82
N THR A 84 7.83 -9.24 -6.79
CA THR A 84 6.75 -8.26 -6.85
C THR A 84 6.98 -7.24 -7.96
N ILE A 85 8.18 -6.68 -8.06
CA ILE A 85 8.54 -5.72 -9.10
C ILE A 85 8.41 -6.36 -10.49
N ALA A 86 8.90 -7.59 -10.66
CA ALA A 86 8.78 -8.32 -11.92
C ALA A 86 7.31 -8.56 -12.30
N ALA A 87 6.46 -8.95 -11.35
CA ALA A 87 5.02 -9.14 -11.55
C ALA A 87 4.32 -7.83 -11.91
N ALA A 88 4.62 -6.75 -11.19
CA ALA A 88 4.07 -5.42 -11.44
C ALA A 88 4.47 -4.90 -12.82
N ARG A 89 5.74 -5.04 -13.20
CA ARG A 89 6.27 -4.67 -14.52
C ARG A 89 5.57 -5.43 -15.64
N LYS A 90 5.36 -6.74 -15.46
CA LYS A 90 4.68 -7.59 -16.45
C LYS A 90 3.23 -7.16 -16.68
N LYS A 91 2.56 -6.65 -15.65
CA LYS A 91 1.14 -6.29 -15.71
C LYS A 91 0.87 -4.84 -16.14
N HIS A 92 1.67 -3.89 -15.65
CA HIS A 92 1.42 -2.44 -15.81
C HIS A 92 2.52 -1.68 -16.55
N GLY A 93 3.54 -2.39 -17.06
CA GLY A 93 4.63 -1.81 -17.84
C GLY A 93 5.68 -1.05 -17.02
N VAL A 94 6.65 -0.50 -17.73
CA VAL A 94 7.75 0.32 -17.19
C VAL A 94 7.42 1.78 -17.47
N ARG A 95 7.90 2.70 -16.63
CA ARG A 95 7.77 4.13 -16.91
C ARG A 95 8.57 4.44 -18.19
N PRO A 96 8.00 5.15 -19.18
CA PRO A 96 8.82 5.64 -20.28
C PRO A 96 9.88 6.59 -19.72
N ALA A 97 11.11 6.42 -20.21
CA ALA A 97 12.28 7.21 -19.82
C ALA A 97 12.12 8.70 -20.14
#